data_AF-A0AAD5Q0M9-F1
#
_entry.id   AF-A0AAD5Q0M9-F1
#
_cell.length_a   1.000
_cell.length_b   1.000
_cell.length_c   1.000
_cell.angle_alpha   90.00
_cell.angle_beta   90.00
_cell.angle_gamma   90.00
#
_symmetry.space_group_name_H-M   'P 1'
#
loop_
_entity.id
_entity.type
_entity.pdbx_description
1 polymer ?
#
loop_
_entity_poly.entity_id
_entity_poly.type
_entity_poly.pdbx_seq_one_letter_code
_entity_poly.pdbx_strand_id
1 'polypeptide(L)'
;MRRRRLRPKLSAANFESLTTQFLDRVDAAVAPLLPPTNDVFAVDRSTPGTVILRTATKEFELKVVSSKQQLHLQSPISGLRKYEWNAKTQRWEDEVRKSLAVDRCS
;
A
#
# COMPACT_ATOMS: atom_id res chain seq x y z
N MET A 1 -11.36 -22.06 22.11
CA MET A 1 -11.40 -20.80 21.33
C MET A 1 -10.00 -20.18 21.24
N ARG A 2 -9.36 -20.17 20.07
CA ARG A 2 -8.10 -19.43 19.87
C ARG A 2 -8.43 -17.93 19.86
N ARG A 3 -8.09 -17.21 20.93
CA ARG A 3 -8.06 -15.74 20.90
C ARG A 3 -7.08 -15.34 19.80
N ARG A 4 -7.58 -14.87 18.64
CA ARG A 4 -6.76 -14.17 17.65
C ARG A 4 -6.06 -13.06 18.41
N ARG A 5 -4.74 -13.14 18.57
CA ARG A 5 -3.95 -12.07 19.18
C ARG A 5 -4.21 -10.82 18.32
N LEU A 6 -5.03 -9.90 18.85
CA LEU A 6 -5.22 -8.59 18.26
C LEU A 6 -3.82 -7.98 18.20
N ARG A 7 -3.28 -7.83 16.98
CA ARG A 7 -2.01 -7.15 16.81
C ARG A 7 -2.15 -5.78 17.47
N PRO A 8 -1.15 -5.31 18.22
CA PRO A 8 -1.19 -3.96 18.78
C PRO A 8 -1.46 -2.99 17.63
N LYS A 9 -2.56 -2.24 17.72
CA LYS A 9 -2.85 -1.18 16.75
C LYS A 9 -1.74 -0.14 16.87
N LEU A 10 -1.25 0.35 15.73
CA LEU A 10 -0.31 1.46 15.71
C LEU A 10 -0.98 2.69 16.35
N SER A 11 -0.22 3.59 16.94
CA SER A 11 -0.76 4.93 17.23
C SER A 11 -1.11 5.62 15.91
N ALA A 12 -2.08 6.54 15.93
CA ALA A 12 -2.48 7.29 14.74
C ALA A 12 -1.28 8.04 14.13
N ALA A 13 -0.49 8.70 14.97
CA ALA A 13 0.73 9.42 14.57
C ALA A 13 1.78 8.50 13.92
N ASN A 14 2.00 7.29 14.47
CA ASN A 14 2.95 6.34 13.88
C ASN A 14 2.46 5.83 12.53
N PHE A 15 1.17 5.53 12.41
CA PHE A 15 0.58 5.09 11.15
C PHE A 15 0.72 6.19 10.08
N GLU A 16 0.34 7.42 10.43
CA GLU A 16 0.48 8.59 9.55
C GLU A 16 1.92 8.76 9.07
N SER A 17 2.88 8.79 10.00
CA SER A 17 4.31 8.90 9.67
C SER A 17 4.80 7.79 8.73
N LEU A 18 4.41 6.53 8.99
CA LEU A 18 4.78 5.40 8.15
C LEU A 18 4.16 5.49 6.74
N THR A 19 2.90 5.93 6.65
CA THR A 19 2.23 6.10 5.37
C THR A 19 2.83 7.25 4.56
N THR A 20 3.12 8.39 5.18
CA THR A 20 3.80 9.52 4.51
C THR A 20 5.16 9.10 3.98
N GLN A 21 6.00 8.48 4.82
CA GLN A 21 7.31 8.00 4.38
C GLN A 21 7.23 7.00 3.23
N PHE A 22 6.24 6.11 3.23
CA PHE A 22 6.05 5.17 2.14
C PHE A 22 5.66 5.89 0.84
N LEU A 23 4.73 6.82 0.95
CA LEU A 23 4.21 7.63 -0.13
C LEU A 23 5.27 8.55 -0.75
N ASP A 24 6.19 9.10 0.03
CA ASP A 24 7.34 9.87 -0.44
C ASP A 24 8.34 9.00 -1.20
N ARG A 25 8.55 7.76 -0.75
CA ARG A 25 9.41 6.80 -1.47
C ARG A 25 8.79 6.36 -2.79
N VAL A 26 7.46 6.25 -2.87
CA VAL A 26 6.77 6.00 -4.13
C VAL A 26 7.03 7.16 -5.10
N ASP A 27 6.94 8.42 -4.64
CA ASP A 27 7.26 9.57 -5.48
C ASP A 27 8.69 9.54 -5.98
N ALA A 28 9.66 9.33 -5.08
CA ALA A 28 11.06 9.26 -5.45
C ALA A 28 11.34 8.15 -6.48
N ALA A 29 10.67 7.00 -6.36
CA ALA A 29 10.81 5.89 -7.29
C ALA A 29 10.15 6.16 -8.65
N VAL A 30 9.10 6.97 -8.67
CA VAL A 30 8.31 7.26 -9.86
C VAL A 30 8.80 8.50 -10.61
N ALA A 31 9.44 9.46 -9.92
CA ALA A 31 10.05 10.65 -10.49
C ALA A 31 10.86 10.42 -11.80
N PRO A 32 11.74 9.40 -11.91
CA PRO A 32 12.48 9.16 -13.15
C PRO A 32 11.62 8.68 -14.33
N LEU A 33 10.40 8.19 -14.06
CA LEU A 33 9.46 7.73 -15.08
C LEU A 33 8.58 8.87 -15.62
N LEU A 34 8.63 10.06 -15.02
CA LEU A 34 7.86 11.21 -15.47
C LEU A 34 8.49 11.83 -16.73
N PRO A 35 7.76 12.73 -17.43
CA PRO A 35 8.30 13.46 -18.56
C PRO A 35 9.65 14.13 -18.24
N PRO A 36 10.61 14.13 -19.17
CA PRO A 36 10.48 13.73 -20.58
C PRO A 36 10.69 12.23 -20.86
N THR A 37 10.93 11.39 -19.83
CA THR A 37 11.23 9.97 -20.03
C THR A 37 10.01 9.20 -20.58
N ASN A 38 8.81 9.54 -20.12
CA ASN A 38 7.57 8.91 -20.56
C ASN A 38 6.40 9.91 -20.48
N ASP A 39 5.99 10.41 -21.64
CA ASP A 39 4.91 11.40 -21.76
C ASP A 39 3.52 10.83 -21.47
N VAL A 40 3.40 9.50 -21.41
CA VAL A 40 2.13 8.79 -21.20
C VAL A 40 1.95 8.33 -19.77
N PHE A 41 3.03 8.37 -18.97
CA PHE A 41 2.99 8.02 -17.56
C PHE A 41 2.70 9.27 -16.72
N ALA A 42 1.65 9.22 -15.91
CA ALA A 42 1.24 10.33 -15.07
C ALA A 42 0.96 9.88 -13.64
N VAL A 43 1.20 10.79 -12.70
CA VAL A 43 0.93 10.60 -11.27
C VAL A 43 0.03 11.71 -10.80
N ASP A 44 -1.04 11.37 -10.09
CA ASP A 44 -1.97 12.32 -9.49
C ASP A 44 -2.02 12.11 -7.97
N ARG A 45 -1.77 13.21 -7.24
CA ARG A 45 -1.73 13.29 -5.78
C ARG A 45 -2.62 14.41 -5.23
N SER A 46 -3.57 14.87 -6.05
CA SER A 46 -4.51 15.94 -5.68
C SER A 46 -5.35 15.59 -4.44
N THR A 47 -5.57 14.30 -4.20
CA THR A 47 -6.34 13.80 -3.06
C THR A 47 -5.41 13.33 -1.94
N PRO A 48 -5.49 13.90 -0.72
CA PRO A 48 -4.69 13.49 0.41
C PRO A 48 -4.81 11.99 0.71
N GLY A 49 -3.66 11.34 0.93
CA GLY A 49 -3.62 9.90 1.20
C GLY A 49 -3.98 9.01 0.00
N THR A 50 -4.09 9.56 -1.21
CA THR A 50 -4.32 8.78 -2.43
C THR A 50 -3.27 9.13 -3.48
N VAL A 51 -2.78 8.10 -4.17
CA VAL A 51 -1.87 8.23 -5.31
C VAL A 51 -2.46 7.45 -6.46
N ILE A 52 -2.68 8.13 -7.58
CA ILE A 52 -3.16 7.51 -8.80
C ILE A 52 -2.00 7.47 -9.78
N LEU A 53 -1.62 6.27 -10.21
CA LEU A 53 -0.63 6.05 -11.25
C LEU A 53 -1.35 5.71 -12.55
N ARG A 54 -1.18 6.55 -13.56
CA ARG A 54 -1.78 6.36 -14.89
C ARG A 54 -0.69 5.99 -15.88
N THR A 55 -0.99 4.98 -16.66
CA THR A 55 -0.25 4.58 -17.86
C THR A 55 -1.15 4.78 -19.08
N ALA A 56 -0.64 4.52 -20.29
CA ALA A 56 -1.40 4.63 -21.54
C ALA A 56 -2.76 3.93 -21.55
N THR A 57 -2.89 2.83 -20.83
CA THR A 57 -4.05 1.93 -20.93
C THR A 57 -4.65 1.55 -19.58
N LYS A 58 -3.99 1.91 -18.48
CA LYS A 58 -4.32 1.40 -17.14
C LYS A 58 -4.10 2.46 -16.08
N GLU A 59 -4.99 2.45 -15.11
CA GLU A 59 -4.92 3.27 -13.90
C GLU A 59 -4.76 2.36 -12.68
N PHE A 60 -3.87 2.73 -11.77
CA PHE A 60 -3.66 2.06 -10.49
C PHE A 60 -3.90 3.08 -9.38
N GLU A 61 -4.67 2.71 -8.37
CA GLU A 61 -4.96 3.57 -7.23
C GLU A 61 -4.32 2.98 -5.97
N LEU A 62 -3.49 3.76 -5.30
CA LEU A 62 -2.93 3.47 -4.00
C LEU A 62 -3.56 4.41 -2.97
N LYS A 63 -4.29 3.86 -2.00
CA LYS A 63 -5.07 4.61 -1.02
C LYS A 63 -4.71 4.25 0.41
N VAL A 64 -4.55 5.27 1.25
CA VAL A 64 -4.40 5.14 2.70
C VAL A 64 -5.78 5.01 3.34
N VAL A 65 -5.99 3.96 4.12
CA VAL A 65 -7.25 3.70 4.83
C VAL A 65 -7.00 3.75 6.33
N SER A 66 -7.01 4.95 6.90
CA SER A 66 -6.64 5.21 8.29
C SER A 66 -7.52 4.48 9.31
N SER A 67 -8.83 4.34 9.04
CA SER A 67 -9.76 3.61 9.92
C SER A 67 -9.39 2.13 10.12
N LYS A 68 -8.70 1.53 9.14
CA LYS A 68 -8.23 0.15 9.18
C LYS A 68 -6.71 0.03 9.38
N GLN A 69 -5.98 1.15 9.38
CA GLN A 69 -4.52 1.18 9.37
C GLN A 69 -3.93 0.35 8.22
N GLN A 70 -4.47 0.54 7.02
CA GLN A 70 -4.12 -0.24 5.83
C GLN A 70 -3.76 0.66 4.64
N LEU A 71 -2.98 0.10 3.72
CA LEU A 71 -2.83 0.61 2.36
C LEU A 71 -3.60 -0.28 1.40
N HIS A 72 -4.40 0.31 0.53
CA HIS A 72 -5.20 -0.39 -0.48
C HIS A 72 -4.61 -0.08 -1.85
N LEU A 73 -4.24 -1.11 -2.60
CA LEU A 73 -3.81 -1.00 -3.99
C LEU A 73 -4.90 -1.60 -4.87
N GLN A 74 -5.59 -0.76 -5.62
CA GLN A 74 -6.50 -1.18 -6.67
C GLN A 74 -5.71 -1.33 -7.97
N SER A 75 -5.63 -2.55 -8.48
CA SER A 75 -4.99 -2.86 -9.75
C SER A 75 -6.01 -3.40 -10.75
N PRO A 76 -6.02 -2.93 -12.01
CA PRO A 76 -6.89 -3.47 -13.05
C PRO A 76 -6.45 -4.88 -13.50
N ILE A 77 -5.27 -5.35 -13.06
CA ILE A 77 -4.71 -6.66 -13.43
C ILE A 77 -4.94 -7.68 -12.30
N SER A 78 -4.73 -7.28 -11.05
CA SER A 78 -4.76 -8.21 -9.90
C SER A 78 -5.88 -7.92 -8.88
N GLY A 79 -6.74 -6.95 -9.15
CA GLY A 79 -7.81 -6.53 -8.25
C GLY A 79 -7.30 -5.74 -7.05
N LEU A 80 -8.10 -5.71 -5.99
CA LEU A 80 -7.79 -5.01 -4.74
C LEU A 80 -6.83 -5.83 -3.87
N ARG A 81 -5.69 -5.25 -3.53
CA ARG A 81 -4.76 -5.75 -2.50
C ARG A 81 -4.76 -4.87 -1.28
N LYS A 82 -4.68 -5.48 -0.11
CA LYS A 82 -4.67 -4.80 1.18
C LYS A 82 -3.37 -5.10 1.89
N TYR A 83 -2.68 -4.05 2.31
CA TYR A 83 -1.39 -4.15 2.98
C TYR A 83 -1.51 -3.63 4.41
N GLU A 84 -0.87 -4.34 5.34
CA GLU A 84 -0.74 -3.94 6.73
C GLU A 84 0.72 -3.83 7.11
N TRP A 85 1.04 -2.89 7.98
CA TRP A 85 2.39 -2.77 8.52
C TRP A 85 2.72 -3.96 9.42
N ASN A 86 3.83 -4.62 9.16
CA ASN A 86 4.41 -5.62 10.04
C ASN A 86 5.56 -5.00 10.83
N ALA A 87 5.34 -4.76 12.12
CA ALA A 87 6.35 -4.17 13.01
C ALA A 87 7.60 -5.04 13.19
N LYS A 88 7.53 -6.35 12.96
CA LYS A 88 8.70 -7.25 13.05
C LYS A 88 9.62 -7.13 11.84
N THR A 89 9.04 -7.07 10.65
CA THR A 89 9.80 -7.00 9.38
C THR A 89 10.01 -5.55 8.91
N GLN A 90 9.34 -4.59 9.56
CA GLN A 90 9.28 -3.18 9.19
C GLN A 90 8.89 -2.98 7.71
N ARG A 91 7.87 -3.72 7.26
CA ARG A 91 7.41 -3.71 5.87
C ARG A 91 5.89 -3.72 5.79
N TRP A 92 5.36 -3.15 4.71
CA TRP A 92 3.97 -3.32 4.29
C TRP A 92 3.78 -4.71 3.69
N GLU A 93 2.92 -5.53 4.29
CA GLU A 93 2.71 -6.92 3.90
C GLU A 93 1.27 -7.17 3.46
N ASP A 94 1.12 -7.89 2.35
CA ASP A 94 -0.17 -8.29 1.77
C ASP A 94 -0.94 -9.20 2.75
N GLU A 95 -2.20 -8.87 2.99
CA GLU A 95 -3.11 -9.66 3.82
C GLU A 95 -3.31 -11.07 3.25
N VAL A 96 -3.33 -11.24 1.92
CA VAL A 96 -3.60 -12.53 1.26
C VAL A 96 -2.49 -13.55 1.54
N ARG A 97 -1.22 -13.13 1.61
CA ARG A 97 -0.09 -14.02 1.93
C ARG A 97 -0.14 -14.58 3.35
N LYS A 98 -0.90 -13.97 4.27
CA LYS A 98 -1.06 -14.48 5.63
C LYS A 98 -1.93 -15.72 5.70
N SER A 99 -2.83 -15.94 4.73
CA SER A 99 -3.69 -17.14 4.67
C SER A 99 -2.88 -18.39 4.32
N LEU A 100 -1.96 -18.31 3.36
CA LEU A 100 -1.14 -19.43 2.90
C LEU A 100 -0.05 -19.89 3.90
N ALA A 101 0.22 -19.11 4.95
CA ALA A 101 1.20 -19.47 5.98
C ALA A 101 0.61 -20.35 7.10
N VAL A 102 -0.71 -20.59 7.10
CA VAL A 102 -1.38 -21.41 8.13
C VAL A 102 -1.57 -22.86 7.67
N ASP A 103 -1.51 -23.15 6.36
CA ASP A 103 -1.85 -24.47 5.82
C ASP A 103 -0.64 -25.38 5.51
N ARG A 104 0.53 -25.12 6.13
CA ARG A 104 1.75 -25.93 5.90
C ARG A 104 2.30 -26.67 7.12
N CYS A 105 1.44 -27.01 8.07
CA CYS A 105 1.69 -28.06 9.05
C CYS A 105 0.40 -28.87 9.26
N SER A 106 0.27 -29.98 8.55
CA SER A 106 -0.54 -31.13 8.95
C SER A 106 0.13 -32.37 8.38
#